data_AF-A0A355F0P7-F1
#
_entry.id   AF-A0A355F0P7-F1
#
_cell.length_a   1.000
_cell.length_b   1.000
_cell.length_c   1.000
_cell.angle_alpha   90.00
_cell.angle_beta   90.00
_cell.angle_gamma   90.00
#
_symmetry.space_group_name_H-M   'P 1'
#
loop_
_entity.id
_entity.type
_entity.pdbx_description
1 polymer ?
#
loop_
_entity_poly.entity_id
_entity_poly.type
_entity_poly.pdbx_seq_one_letter_code
_entity_poly.pdbx_strand_id
1 'polypeptide(L)' 'PVTEPRILALFRSLLRRLGIRRARLLASSEVETPQVAGAWRPRVLLPQGTLADLSTQELALTLGHELV' A
#
# COMPACT_ATOMS: atom_id res chain seq x y z
N PRO A 1 5.53 -7.47 7.78
CA PRO A 1 5.90 -6.21 7.08
C PRO A 1 6.16 -6.53 5.60
N VAL A 2 5.86 -5.62 4.66
CA VAL A 2 6.16 -5.86 3.24
C VAL A 2 7.65 -5.66 2.97
N THR A 3 8.28 -6.63 2.31
CA THR A 3 9.72 -6.60 1.96
C THR A 3 10.00 -6.49 0.47
N GLU A 4 8.99 -6.69 -0.38
CA GLU A 4 9.14 -6.69 -1.84
C GLU A 4 9.60 -5.32 -2.37
N PRO A 5 10.81 -5.20 -2.97
CA PRO A 5 11.38 -3.91 -3.35
C PRO A 5 10.53 -3.08 -4.31
N ARG A 6 9.88 -3.74 -5.29
CA ARG A 6 9.04 -3.06 -6.28
C ARG A 6 7.84 -2.37 -5.63
N ILE A 7 7.19 -3.08 -4.71
CA ILE A 7 6.03 -2.59 -3.95
C ILE A 7 6.44 -1.42 -3.05
N LEU A 8 7.58 -1.54 -2.36
CA LEU A 8 8.10 -0.47 -1.51
C LEU A 8 8.48 0.79 -2.31
N ALA A 9 9.06 0.64 -3.49
CA ALA A 9 9.40 1.75 -4.38
C ALA A 9 8.15 2.49 -4.87
N LEU A 10 7.13 1.74 -5.28
CA LEU A 10 5.84 2.27 -5.70
C LEU A 10 5.14 3.02 -4.57
N PHE A 11 5.04 2.40 -3.38
CA PHE A 11 4.43 3.01 -2.21
C PHE A 11 5.11 4.33 -1.84
N ARG A 12 6.45 4.37 -1.81
CA ARG A 12 7.21 5.60 -1.55
C ARG A 12 6.94 6.68 -2.61
N SER A 13 6.78 6.30 -3.88
CA SER A 13 6.44 7.23 -4.95
C SER A 13 5.06 7.86 -4.74
N LEU A 14 4.06 7.05 -4.37
CA LEU A 14 2.71 7.52 -4.07
C LEU A 14 2.70 8.46 -2.86
N LEU A 15 3.37 8.10 -1.75
CA LEU A 15 3.46 8.98 -0.58
C LEU A 15 4.05 10.35 -0.92
N ARG A 16 5.09 10.39 -1.77
CA ARG A 16 5.67 11.66 -2.24
C ARG A 16 4.68 12.48 -3.07
N ARG A 17 3.96 11.83 -4.00
CA ARG A 17 2.96 12.49 -4.85
C ARG A 17 1.79 13.06 -4.06
N LEU A 18 1.40 12.39 -2.98
CA LEU A 18 0.28 12.78 -2.11
C LEU A 18 0.69 13.68 -0.93
N GLY A 19 1.99 14.00 -0.78
CA GLY A 19 2.48 14.82 0.34
C GLY A 19 2.42 14.12 1.71
N ILE A 20 2.25 12.80 1.76
CA ILE A 20 2.14 12.03 2.99
C ILE A 20 3.55 11.78 3.56
N ARG A 21 3.85 12.40 4.71
CA ARG A 21 5.18 12.29 5.35
C ARG A 21 5.43 10.95 6.06
N ARG A 22 4.40 10.30 6.60
CA ARG A 22 4.55 9.10 7.44
C ARG A 22 3.40 8.13 7.22
N ALA A 23 3.70 7.00 6.58
CA ALA A 23 2.79 5.87 6.45
C ALA A 23 3.55 4.55 6.58
N ARG A 24 2.87 3.47 6.97
CA ARG A 24 3.44 2.11 7.05
C ARG A 24 2.71 1.17 6.11
N LEU A 25 3.45 0.32 5.42
CA LEU A 25 2.90 -0.73 4.56
C LEU A 25 3.07 -2.10 5.23
N LEU A 26 1.98 -2.84 5.39
CA LEU A 26 1.95 -4.14 6.06
C LEU A 26 1.24 -5.15 5.16
N ALA A 27 1.77 -6.37 5.07
CA ALA A 27 1.03 -7.48 4.48
C ALA A 27 0.18 -8.13 5.58
N SER A 28 -1.07 -8.46 5.28
CA SER A 28 -2.02 -9.11 6.18
C SER A 28 -2.79 -10.21 5.46
N SER A 29 -3.00 -11.35 6.12
CA SER A 29 -3.90 -12.42 5.67
C SER A 29 -5.34 -12.19 6.12
N GLU A 30 -5.59 -11.17 6.96
CA GLU A 30 -6.91 -10.84 7.50
C GLU A 30 -7.70 -9.88 6.60
N VAL A 31 -7.09 -9.35 5.55
CA VAL A 31 -7.73 -8.46 4.59
C VAL A 31 -7.74 -9.10 3.21
N GLU A 32 -8.87 -8.99 2.52
CA GLU A 32 -9.04 -9.49 1.15
C GLU A 32 -8.73 -8.40 0.10
N THR A 33 -8.82 -7.13 0.51
CA THR A 33 -8.50 -5.95 -0.30
C THR A 33 -7.51 -5.05 0.43
N PRO A 34 -6.78 -4.17 -0.28
CA PRO A 34 -6.02 -3.12 0.35
C PRO A 34 -6.89 -2.22 1.23
N GLN A 35 -6.39 -1.82 2.39
CA GLN A 35 -7.12 -0.95 3.33
C GLN A 35 -6.18 0.05 4.00
N VAL A 36 -6.70 1.22 4.34
CA VAL A 36 -5.98 2.25 5.11
C VAL A 36 -6.62 2.48 6.48
N ALA A 37 -5.79 2.43 7.52
CA ALA A 37 -6.20 2.68 8.90
C ALA A 37 -5.44 3.86 9.53
N GLY A 38 -6.19 4.79 10.11
CA GLY A 38 -5.68 5.90 10.94
C GLY A 38 -5.33 7.18 10.16
N ALA A 39 -5.95 8.30 10.51
CA ALA A 39 -5.83 9.56 9.79
C ALA A 39 -4.47 10.28 9.93
N TRP A 40 -3.83 10.21 11.11
CA TRP A 40 -2.58 10.95 11.38
C TRP A 40 -1.29 10.18 11.08
N ARG A 41 -1.36 8.85 10.99
CA ARG A 41 -0.24 7.94 10.71
C ARG A 41 -0.75 6.70 9.97
N PRO A 42 -1.17 6.87 8.70
CA PRO A 42 -1.85 5.82 7.96
C PRO A 42 -1.05 4.52 7.91
N ARG A 43 -1.74 3.42 8.20
CA ARG A 43 -1.26 2.06 8.04
C ARG A 43 -2.00 1.47 6.86
N VAL A 44 -1.27 1.12 5.82
CA VAL A 44 -1.81 0.49 4.63
C VAL A 44 -1.61 -1.02 4.77
N LEU A 45 -2.71 -1.75 4.79
CA LEU A 45 -2.75 -3.21 4.82
C LEU A 45 -2.88 -3.69 3.38
N LEU A 46 -2.04 -4.66 3.00
CA LEU A 46 -2.10 -5.33 1.71
C LEU A 46 -2.43 -6.82 1.91
N PRO A 47 -3.37 -7.37 1.14
CA PRO A 47 -3.70 -8.80 1.18
C PRO A 47 -2.48 -9.65 0.80
N GLN A 48 -2.02 -10.55 1.69
CA GLN A 48 -0.84 -11.37 1.43
C GLN A 48 -0.96 -12.22 0.16
N GLY A 49 -2.15 -12.75 -0.14
CA GLY A 49 -2.37 -13.69 -1.23
C GLY A 49 -2.32 -13.07 -2.63
N THR A 50 -2.76 -11.82 -2.80
CA THR A 50 -2.90 -11.19 -4.12
C THR A 50 -1.73 -10.27 -4.49
N LEU A 51 -0.75 -10.09 -3.60
CA LEU A 51 0.43 -9.26 -3.86
C LEU A 51 1.32 -9.76 -4.99
N ALA A 52 1.37 -11.08 -5.20
CA ALA A 52 2.15 -11.69 -6.27
C ALA A 52 1.47 -11.57 -7.64
N ASP A 53 0.14 -11.47 -7.66
CA ASP A 53 -0.67 -11.52 -8.88
C ASP A 53 -0.98 -10.13 -9.45
N LEU A 54 -0.88 -9.07 -8.63
CA LEU A 54 -1.11 -7.71 -9.07
C LEU A 54 0.09 -7.15 -9.84
N SER A 55 -0.17 -6.61 -11.03
CA SER A 55 0.80 -5.82 -11.76
C SER A 55 1.16 -4.54 -11.00
N THR A 56 2.30 -3.93 -11.35
CA THR A 56 2.74 -2.66 -10.74
C THR A 56 1.72 -1.54 -10.98
N GLN A 57 1.04 -1.51 -12.13
CA GLN A 57 0.02 -0.51 -12.42
C GLN A 57 -1.25 -0.71 -11.58
N GLU A 58 -1.74 -1.94 -11.46
CA GLU A 58 -2.91 -2.25 -10.64
C GLU A 58 -2.65 -1.91 -9.18
N LEU A 59 -1.46 -2.24 -8.67
CA LEU A 59 -1.06 -1.89 -7.32
C LEU A 59 -0.99 -0.36 -7.12
N ALA A 60 -0.52 0.38 -8.13
CA ALA A 60 -0.51 1.85 -8.10
C ALA A 60 -1.91 2.44 -7.99
N LEU A 61 -2.84 1.90 -8.79
CA LEU A 61 -4.23 2.33 -8.80
C LEU A 61 -4.87 2.02 -7.46
N THR A 62 -4.83 0.77 -6.98
CA THR A 62 -5.50 0.39 -5.75
C THR A 62 -4.94 1.12 -4.53
N LEU A 63 -3.62 1.21 -4.39
CA LEU A 63 -3.00 1.99 -3.31
C LEU A 63 -3.31 3.48 -3.42
N GLY A 64 -3.40 4.01 -4.63
CA GLY A 64 -3.78 5.40 -4.88
C GLY A 64 -5.17 5.69 -4.32
N HIS A 65 -6.17 4.89 -4.66
CA HIS A 65 -7.57 5.07 -4.22
C HIS A 65 -7.72 5.01 -2.70
N GLU A 66 -6.97 4.14 -2.02
CA GLU A 66 -7.06 3.99 -0.56
C GLU A 66 -6.38 5.11 0.22
N LEU A 67 -5.48 5.89 -0.41
CA LEU A 67 -4.69 6.95 0.26
C LEU A 67 -5.25 8.36 0.07
N VAL A 68 -6.40 8.53 -0.59
CA VAL A 68 -7.07 9.84 -0.80
C VAL A 68 -8.09 10.13 0.30
#